data_AF-A0A6A7SEN1-F1
#
_entry.id   AF-A0A6A7SEN1-F1
#
_cell.length_a   1.000
_cell.length_b   1.000
_cell.length_c   1.000
_cell.angle_alpha   90.00
_cell.angle_beta   90.00
_cell.angle_gamma   90.00
#
_symmetry.space_group_name_H-M   'P 1'
#
loop_
_entity.id
_entity.type
_entity.pdbx_description
1 polymer ?
#
loop_
_entity_poly.entity_id
_entity_poly.type
_entity_poly.pdbx_seq_one_letter_code
_entity_poly.pdbx_strand_id
1 'polypeptide(L)' 'MPATQQESCRVEYRGKEIVIRGPSNEIRREANRIIKRFACSATPYRLAQSSDGQVVLKPE' A
#
# COMPACT_ATOMS: atom_id res chain seq x y z
N MET A 1 1.59 -1.83 23.09
CA MET A 1 2.20 -2.46 21.89
C MET A 1 1.09 -2.59 20.86
N PRO A 2 0.97 -1.71 19.83
CA PRO A 2 -0.19 -1.78 18.96
C PRO A 2 0.10 -2.73 17.79
N ALA A 3 -0.40 -3.96 17.92
CA ALA A 3 -0.84 -4.73 16.77
C ALA A 3 -2.14 -4.08 16.27
N THR A 4 -2.05 -2.98 15.52
CA THR A 4 -3.21 -2.39 14.86
C THR A 4 -3.67 -3.31 13.74
N GLN A 5 -4.70 -4.10 14.03
CA GLN A 5 -5.81 -4.48 13.14
C GLN A 5 -5.59 -4.12 11.65
N GLN A 6 -4.79 -4.93 10.95
CA GLN A 6 -4.69 -4.96 9.48
C GLN A 6 -5.39 -6.21 8.94
N GLU A 7 -6.42 -6.72 9.62
CA GLU A 7 -7.00 -8.03 9.27
C GLU A 7 -7.77 -8.02 7.94
N SER A 8 -8.06 -6.86 7.35
CA SER A 8 -8.76 -6.74 6.06
C SER A 8 -7.86 -6.47 4.85
N CYS A 9 -6.63 -5.99 5.04
CA CYS A 9 -5.74 -5.59 3.95
C CYS A 9 -4.55 -6.53 3.84
N ARG A 10 -4.48 -7.30 2.75
CA ARG A 10 -3.38 -8.19 2.43
C ARG A 10 -2.33 -7.44 1.59
N VAL A 11 -1.17 -7.20 2.17
CA VAL A 11 -0.02 -6.61 1.48
C VAL A 11 0.88 -7.71 0.93
N GLU A 12 1.17 -7.67 -0.37
CA GLU A 12 2.09 -8.54 -1.08
C GLU A 12 3.21 -7.71 -1.71
N TYR A 13 4.46 -8.04 -1.41
CA TYR A 13 5.63 -7.43 -2.03
C TYR A 13 6.01 -8.23 -3.28
N ARG A 14 5.85 -7.65 -4.46
CA ARG A 14 6.21 -8.25 -5.76
C ARG A 14 7.45 -7.58 -6.32
N GLY A 15 8.62 -7.99 -5.81
CA GLY A 15 9.91 -7.43 -6.21
C GLY A 15 10.04 -5.97 -5.79
N LYS A 16 9.92 -5.06 -6.76
CA LYS A 16 9.90 -3.62 -6.51
C LYS A 16 8.48 -3.07 -6.30
N GLU A 17 7.44 -3.84 -6.58
CA GLU A 17 6.06 -3.39 -6.49
C GLU A 17 5.44 -3.81 -5.16
N ILE A 18 4.51 -3.01 -4.63
CA ILE A 18 3.73 -3.35 -3.43
C ILE A 18 2.27 -3.46 -3.85
N VAL A 19 1.73 -4.67 -3.80
CA VAL A 19 0.33 -4.95 -4.10
C VAL A 19 -0.43 -5.04 -2.79
N ILE A 20 -1.50 -4.29 -2.64
CA ILE A 20 -2.35 -4.29 -1.45
C ILE A 20 -3.74 -4.73 -1.92
N ARG A 21 -4.33 -5.73 -1.28
CA ARG A 21 -5.67 -6.24 -1.59
C ARG A 21 -6.55 -6.13 -0.37
N GLY A 22 -7.82 -5.78 -0.53
CA GLY A 22 -8.73 -5.61 0.59
C GLY A 22 -9.95 -4.78 0.20
N PRO A 23 -10.81 -4.36 1.14
CA PRO A 23 -11.95 -3.51 0.83
C PRO A 23 -11.49 -2.10 0.41
N SER A 24 -12.05 -1.57 -0.69
CA SER A 24 -11.63 -0.34 -1.41
C SER A 24 -11.33 0.88 -0.50
N ASN A 25 -12.05 1.01 0.61
CA ASN A 25 -11.87 2.11 1.56
C ASN A 25 -10.60 1.98 2.42
N GLU A 26 -10.25 0.74 2.82
CA GLU A 26 -9.09 0.44 3.65
C GLU A 26 -7.81 0.37 2.81
N ILE A 27 -7.87 -0.22 1.60
CA ILE A 27 -6.70 -0.34 0.71
C ILE A 27 -6.10 1.03 0.36
N ARG A 28 -6.96 2.03 0.11
CA ARG A 28 -6.52 3.40 -0.21
C ARG A 28 -5.87 4.09 1.00
N ARG A 29 -6.37 3.83 2.22
CA ARG A 29 -5.77 4.35 3.45
C ARG A 29 -4.41 3.72 3.71
N GLU A 30 -4.32 2.40 3.57
CA GLU A 30 -3.07 1.65 3.73
C GLU A 30 -2.02 2.09 2.70
N ALA A 31 -2.43 2.19 1.43
CA ALA A 31 -1.59 2.69 0.34
C ALA A 31 -1.03 4.08 0.64
N ASN A 32 -1.88 5.02 1.07
CA ASN A 32 -1.44 6.37 1.43
C ASN A 32 -0.50 6.38 2.65
N ARG A 33 -0.71 5.51 3.64
CA ARG A 33 0.22 5.37 4.78
C ARG A 33 1.60 4.92 4.31
N ILE A 34 1.65 3.91 3.44
CA ILE A 34 2.91 3.40 2.89
C ILE A 34 3.60 4.49 2.07
N ILE A 35 2.89 5.13 1.14
CA ILE A 35 3.43 6.25 0.33
C ILE A 35 4.01 7.34 1.24
N LYS A 36 3.26 7.81 2.24
CA LYS A 36 3.74 8.84 3.18
C LYS A 36 4.97 8.40 3.96
N ARG A 37 5.05 7.13 4.36
CA ARG A 37 6.21 6.59 5.09
C ARG A 37 7.47 6.58 4.21
N PHE A 38 7.31 6.29 2.92
CA PHE A 38 8.41 6.28 1.95
C PHE A 38 8.64 7.62 1.25
N ALA A 39 7.80 8.65 1.48
CA ALA A 39 7.91 9.96 0.85
C ALA A 39 9.25 10.68 1.13
N CYS A 40 9.86 10.40 2.28
CA CYS A 40 11.19 10.92 2.64
C CYS A 40 12.29 9.84 2.56
N SER A 41 12.02 8.68 1.97
CA SER A 41 13.01 7.62 1.77
C SER A 41 13.70 7.73 0.41
N ALA A 42 14.82 7.02 0.25
CA ALA A 42 15.58 6.94 -1.00
C ALA A 42 14.82 6.32 -2.19
N THR A 43 13.61 5.81 -1.97
CA THR A 43 12.77 5.20 -3.01
C THR A 43 11.31 5.56 -2.75
N PRO A 44 10.82 6.70 -3.26
CA PRO A 44 9.43 7.09 -3.08
C PRO A 44 8.53 6.14 -3.88
N TYR A 45 7.47 5.66 -3.23
CA TYR A 45 6.46 4.85 -3.89
C TYR A 45 5.28 5.74 -4.30
N ARG A 46 4.75 5.52 -5.50
CA ARG A 46 3.53 6.15 -5.99
C ARG A 46 2.47 5.10 -6.31
N LEU A 47 1.21 5.55 -6.28
CA LEU A 47 0.08 4.70 -6.63
C LEU A 47 0.05 4.53 -8.16
N ALA A 48 0.39 3.32 -8.62
CA ALA A 48 0.46 3.00 -10.04
C ALA A 48 -0.87 2.45 -10.57
N GLN A 49 -1.58 1.68 -9.75
CA GLN A 49 -2.88 1.13 -10.10
C GLN A 49 -3.80 1.11 -8.89
N SER A 50 -5.06 1.48 -9.08
CA SER A 50 -6.13 1.24 -8.11
C SER A 50 -7.31 0.62 -8.82
N SER A 51 -7.63 -0.60 -8.43
CA SER A 51 -8.80 -1.36 -8.86
C SER A 51 -9.71 -1.61 -7.66
N ASP A 52 -10.99 -1.91 -7.90
CA ASP A 52 -11.90 -2.23 -6.81
C ASP A 52 -11.41 -3.52 -6.14
N GLY A 53 -10.99 -3.42 -4.88
CA GLY A 53 -10.37 -4.53 -4.17
C GLY A 53 -8.83 -4.66 -4.22
N GLN A 54 -8.13 -3.82 -4.99
CA GLN A 54 -6.67 -3.92 -5.14
C GLN A 54 -5.98 -2.57 -5.44
N VAL A 55 -4.84 -2.31 -4.81
CA VAL A 55 -3.96 -1.17 -5.12
C VAL A 55 -2.55 -1.69 -5.39
N VAL A 56 -1.90 -1.16 -6.41
CA VAL A 56 -0.50 -1.43 -6.74
C VAL A 56 0.29 -0.13 -6.58
N LEU A 57 1.33 -0.19 -5.74
CA LEU A 57 2.32 0.85 -5.60
C LEU A 57 3.59 0.46 -6.37
N LYS A 58 4.16 1.42 -7.08
CA LYS A 58 5.45 1.28 -7.75
C LYS A 58 6.42 2.34 -7.22
N PRO A 59 7.70 2.03 -7.08
CA PRO A 59 8.73 3.02 -6.85
C PRO A 59 8.83 3.90 -8.10
N GLU A 60 9.08 5.18 -7.87
CA GLU A 60 9.35 6.17 -8.91
C GLU A 60 10.65 5.86 -9.66
#